data_AF-A0A1D2A5Z3-F1
#
_entry.id   AF-A0A1D2A5Z3-F1
#
_cell.length_a   1.000
_cell.length_b   1.000
_cell.length_c   1.000
_cell.angle_alpha   90.00
_cell.angle_beta   90.00
_cell.angle_gamma   90.00
#
_symmetry.space_group_name_H-M   'P 1'
#
loop_
_entity.id
_entity.type
_entity.pdbx_description
1 polymer ?
#
loop_
_entity_poly.entity_id
_entity_poly.type
_entity_poly.pdbx_seq_one_letter_code
_entity_poly.pdbx_strand_id
1 'polypeptide(L)'
;MQPLGVLVSPGPGRPEDSGISLDTVASLGRAGVPVFGVCMGHQCIGQVFGGSVVRAPTGVMHGKTSLVHHRGEGLFRGLPNPFRAARYHSLVVDAASLPPELEVTAWCEDGTVMGLKHRALPGVQGVQFHPES
;
A
#
# COMPACT_ATOMS: atom_id res chain seq x y z
N MET A 1 -18.72 9.69 -14.35
CA MET A 1 -17.59 10.59 -14.07
C MET A 1 -16.31 9.92 -14.56
N GLN A 2 -15.35 10.63 -15.16
CA GLN A 2 -14.06 10.06 -15.63
C GLN A 2 -12.90 10.77 -14.89
N PRO A 3 -12.54 10.33 -13.66
CA PRO A 3 -11.45 10.94 -12.92
C PRO A 3 -10.09 10.62 -13.55
N LEU A 4 -9.13 11.53 -13.43
CA LEU A 4 -7.74 11.31 -13.86
C LEU A 4 -7.00 10.32 -12.93
N GLY A 5 -7.52 10.10 -11.73
CA GLY A 5 -7.01 9.14 -10.76
C GLY A 5 -7.82 9.21 -9.48
N VAL A 6 -7.63 8.20 -8.61
CA VAL A 6 -8.25 8.13 -7.29
C VAL A 6 -7.20 7.88 -6.23
N LEU A 7 -7.31 8.64 -5.13
CA LEU A 7 -6.55 8.44 -3.91
C LEU A 7 -7.45 7.80 -2.86
N VAL A 8 -7.07 6.62 -2.37
CA VAL A 8 -7.70 5.99 -1.19
C VAL A 8 -6.84 6.34 0.01
N SER A 9 -7.36 7.24 0.85
CA SER A 9 -6.65 7.80 2.00
C SER A 9 -6.48 6.78 3.15
N PRO A 10 -5.66 7.12 4.16
CA PRO A 10 -5.65 6.36 5.41
C PRO A 10 -7.03 6.32 6.08
N GLY A 11 -7.25 5.32 6.92
CA GLY A 11 -8.47 5.17 7.71
C GLY A 11 -8.26 4.17 8.86
N PRO A 12 -9.13 4.19 9.88
CA PRO A 12 -9.11 3.20 10.95
C PRO A 12 -9.67 1.86 10.48
N GLY A 13 -9.41 0.80 11.26
CA GLY A 13 -10.02 -0.52 11.04
C GLY A 13 -9.32 -1.36 9.98
N ARG A 14 -10.04 -2.38 9.48
CA ARG A 14 -9.57 -3.27 8.42
C ARG A 14 -10.12 -2.81 7.06
N PRO A 15 -9.51 -3.25 5.94
CA PRO A 15 -10.07 -2.94 4.63
C PRO A 15 -11.50 -3.45 4.44
N GLU A 16 -11.91 -4.54 5.08
CA GLU A 16 -13.31 -5.01 5.01
C GLU A 16 -14.31 -4.01 5.58
N ASP A 17 -13.87 -3.18 6.53
CA ASP A 17 -14.70 -2.16 7.20
C ASP A 17 -14.65 -0.80 6.48
N SER A 18 -13.91 -0.71 5.36
CA SER A 18 -13.58 0.56 4.68
C SER A 18 -14.71 1.12 3.80
N GLY A 19 -15.92 0.57 3.92
CA GLY A 19 -17.07 0.94 3.08
C GLY A 19 -16.79 0.68 1.59
N ILE A 20 -16.85 1.73 0.78
CA ILE A 20 -16.72 1.64 -0.69
C ILE A 20 -15.28 1.47 -1.19
N SER A 21 -14.27 1.46 -0.30
CA SER A 21 -12.88 1.59 -0.73
C SER A 21 -12.39 0.36 -1.50
N LEU A 22 -12.74 -0.86 -1.05
CA LEU A 22 -12.43 -2.09 -1.79
C LEU A 22 -13.05 -2.09 -3.18
N ASP A 23 -14.33 -1.77 -3.27
CA ASP A 23 -15.05 -1.70 -4.55
C ASP A 23 -14.46 -0.63 -5.48
N THR A 24 -14.06 0.52 -4.93
CA THR A 24 -13.43 1.60 -5.67
C THR A 24 -12.10 1.15 -6.28
N VAL A 25 -11.22 0.53 -5.48
CA VAL A 25 -9.94 -0.01 -5.96
C VAL A 25 -10.16 -1.07 -7.04
N ALA A 26 -11.09 -2.00 -6.81
CA ALA A 26 -11.38 -3.08 -7.74
C ALA A 26 -11.94 -2.57 -9.07
N SER A 27 -12.97 -1.73 -9.02
CA SER A 27 -13.70 -1.25 -10.20
C SER A 27 -12.84 -0.32 -11.04
N LEU A 28 -12.25 0.70 -10.39
CA LEU A 28 -11.50 1.75 -11.10
C LEU A 28 -10.12 1.26 -11.54
N GLY A 29 -9.44 0.47 -10.71
CA GLY A 29 -8.16 -0.12 -11.07
C GLY A 29 -8.27 -1.03 -12.30
N ARG A 30 -9.31 -1.90 -12.35
CA ARG A 30 -9.57 -2.76 -13.51
C ARG A 30 -10.05 -1.99 -14.74
N ALA A 31 -10.68 -0.84 -14.55
CA ALA A 31 -11.04 0.08 -15.63
C ALA A 31 -9.87 0.92 -16.15
N GLY A 32 -8.66 0.74 -15.60
CA GLY A 32 -7.44 1.45 -16.03
C GLY A 32 -7.30 2.87 -15.47
N VAL A 33 -8.16 3.28 -14.53
CA VAL A 33 -8.01 4.54 -13.81
C VAL A 33 -6.84 4.39 -12.82
N PRO A 34 -5.89 5.34 -12.75
CA PRO A 34 -4.84 5.31 -11.74
C PRO A 34 -5.41 5.31 -10.32
N VAL A 35 -4.94 4.39 -9.49
CA VAL A 35 -5.34 4.26 -8.08
C VAL A 35 -4.10 4.34 -7.21
N PHE A 36 -4.07 5.30 -6.31
CA PHE A 36 -3.05 5.43 -5.29
C PHE A 36 -3.64 5.16 -3.91
N GLY A 37 -3.13 4.15 -3.20
CA GLY A 37 -3.57 3.79 -1.86
C GLY A 37 -2.54 4.16 -0.79
N VAL A 38 -2.97 4.80 0.30
CA VAL A 38 -2.11 5.14 1.44
C VAL A 38 -2.61 4.44 2.71
N CYS A 39 -1.72 3.78 3.44
CA CYS A 39 -2.03 3.06 4.68
C CYS A 39 -3.17 2.04 4.49
N MET A 40 -4.39 2.34 4.96
CA MET A 40 -5.57 1.50 4.72
C MET A 40 -5.85 1.33 3.22
N GLY A 41 -5.66 2.37 2.39
CA GLY A 41 -5.78 2.27 0.95
C GLY A 41 -4.75 1.32 0.30
N HIS A 42 -3.54 1.25 0.85
CA HIS A 42 -2.53 0.27 0.42
C HIS A 42 -2.97 -1.15 0.79
N GLN A 43 -3.56 -1.33 1.97
CA GLN A 43 -4.12 -2.61 2.41
C GLN A 43 -5.31 -3.04 1.54
N CYS A 44 -6.20 -2.10 1.15
CA CYS A 44 -7.26 -2.37 0.17
C CYS A 44 -6.68 -2.89 -1.15
N ILE A 45 -5.60 -2.29 -1.67
CA ILE A 45 -4.94 -2.78 -2.89
C ILE A 45 -4.42 -4.20 -2.69
N GLY A 46 -3.69 -4.45 -1.60
CA GLY A 46 -3.21 -5.80 -1.26
C GLY A 46 -4.35 -6.81 -1.29
N GLN A 47 -5.46 -6.49 -0.62
CA GLN A 47 -6.60 -7.38 -0.46
C GLN A 47 -7.42 -7.60 -1.74
N VAL A 48 -7.74 -6.53 -2.48
CA VAL A 48 -8.52 -6.60 -3.72
C VAL A 48 -7.86 -7.51 -4.76
N PHE A 49 -6.53 -7.53 -4.78
CA PHE A 49 -5.77 -8.33 -5.73
C PHE A 49 -5.28 -9.66 -5.15
N GLY A 50 -5.76 -10.09 -3.97
CA GLY A 50 -5.60 -11.45 -3.46
C GLY A 50 -4.59 -11.63 -2.32
N GLY A 51 -3.92 -10.57 -1.87
CA GLY A 51 -3.10 -10.58 -0.66
C GLY A 51 -3.94 -10.59 0.62
N SER A 52 -3.34 -11.04 1.72
CA SER A 52 -3.95 -11.05 3.05
C SER A 52 -3.48 -9.87 3.89
N VAL A 53 -4.37 -9.31 4.71
CA VAL A 53 -4.06 -8.25 5.68
C VAL A 53 -4.06 -8.83 7.08
N VAL A 54 -2.87 -8.83 7.68
CA VAL A 54 -2.58 -9.48 8.96
C VAL A 54 -2.11 -8.46 9.99
N ARG A 55 -2.06 -8.86 11.26
CA ARG A 55 -1.43 -8.02 12.29
C ARG A 55 0.06 -7.90 12.03
N ALA A 56 0.60 -6.70 12.24
CA ALA A 56 2.03 -6.45 12.14
C ALA A 56 2.81 -7.40 13.09
N PRO A 57 3.80 -8.17 12.60
CA PRO A 57 4.55 -9.13 13.42
C PRO A 57 5.26 -8.47 14.61
N THR A 58 5.71 -7.23 14.44
CA THR A 58 6.40 -6.42 15.45
C THR A 58 5.47 -5.74 16.45
N GLY A 59 4.15 -5.99 16.37
CA GLY A 59 3.14 -5.28 17.14
C GLY A 59 2.80 -3.89 16.58
N VAL A 60 2.03 -3.12 17.36
CA VAL A 60 1.53 -1.80 16.96
C VAL A 60 2.68 -0.79 16.86
N MET A 61 2.89 -0.22 15.67
CA MET A 61 3.81 0.89 15.45
C MET A 61 3.01 2.20 15.46
N HIS A 62 3.17 3.05 16.47
CA HIS A 62 2.59 4.39 16.52
C HIS A 62 3.71 5.43 16.68
N GLY A 63 3.84 6.35 15.70
CA GLY A 63 4.76 7.48 15.78
C GLY A 63 6.24 7.12 15.75
N LYS A 64 6.57 5.88 15.36
CA LYS A 64 7.97 5.46 15.15
C LYS A 64 8.34 5.66 13.70
N THR A 65 9.51 6.24 13.46
CA THR A 65 10.10 6.29 12.12
C THR A 65 10.80 4.97 11.82
N SER A 66 10.66 4.50 10.59
CA SER A 66 11.40 3.34 10.08
C SER A 66 12.14 3.73 8.82
N LEU A 67 13.26 3.06 8.58
CA LEU A 67 13.95 3.12 7.30
C LEU A 67 13.19 2.26 6.30
N VAL A 68 12.75 2.89 5.21
CA VAL A 68 12.04 2.24 4.11
C VAL A 68 13.02 2.11 2.94
N HIS A 69 13.31 0.86 2.59
CA HIS A 69 14.06 0.48 1.40
C HIS A 69 13.10 0.37 0.21
N HIS A 70 13.60 0.63 -1.00
CA HIS A 70 12.77 0.55 -2.20
C HIS A 70 13.57 0.19 -3.46
N ARG A 71 12.85 -0.10 -4.55
CA ARG A 71 13.43 -0.38 -5.87
C ARG A 71 13.85 0.87 -6.66
N GLY A 72 13.38 2.06 -6.27
CA GLY A 72 13.73 3.32 -6.93
C GLY A 72 12.93 3.58 -8.21
N GLU A 73 11.80 2.89 -8.34
CA GLU A 73 10.91 2.93 -9.49
C GLU A 73 9.53 3.49 -9.10
N GLY A 74 8.77 3.94 -10.09
CA GLY A 74 7.41 4.43 -9.88
C GLY A 74 7.36 5.56 -8.85
N LEU A 75 6.56 5.38 -7.79
CA LEU A 75 6.41 6.33 -6.69
C LEU A 75 7.71 6.65 -5.95
N PHE A 76 8.73 5.78 -6.03
CA PHE A 76 9.99 5.92 -5.29
C PHE A 76 11.13 6.50 -6.14
N ARG A 77 10.87 6.87 -7.39
CA ARG A 77 11.92 7.36 -8.29
C ARG A 77 12.51 8.68 -7.78
N GLY A 78 13.82 8.70 -7.58
CA GLY A 78 14.57 9.89 -7.13
C GLY A 78 14.57 10.11 -5.62
N LEU A 79 13.96 9.20 -4.83
CA LEU A 79 14.05 9.26 -3.37
C LEU A 79 15.36 8.62 -2.86
N PRO A 80 15.89 9.08 -1.70
CA PRO A 80 16.98 8.41 -1.01
C PRO A 80 16.62 6.96 -0.63
N ASN A 81 17.59 6.05 -0.68
CA ASN A 81 17.38 4.65 -0.37
C ASN A 81 18.37 4.14 0.69
N PRO A 82 17.93 3.84 1.92
CA PRO A 82 16.56 4.00 2.43
C PRO A 82 16.21 5.47 2.74
N PHE A 83 14.92 5.76 2.87
CA PHE A 83 14.43 7.03 3.44
C PHE A 83 13.67 6.79 4.75
N ARG A 84 13.51 7.84 5.56
CA ARG A 84 12.74 7.76 6.81
C ARG A 84 11.27 8.04 6.54
N ALA A 85 10.39 7.16 7.02
CA ALA A 85 8.95 7.37 6.97
C ALA A 85 8.30 7.00 8.31
N ALA A 86 7.20 7.67 8.64
CA ALA A 86 6.43 7.38 9.84
C ALA A 86 5.52 6.14 9.64
N ARG A 87 5.43 5.29 10.67
CA ARG A 87 4.52 4.14 10.73
C ARG A 87 3.45 4.35 11.81
N TYR A 88 2.19 4.11 11.44
CA TYR A 88 1.02 4.26 12.32
C TYR A 88 0.10 3.02 12.31
N HIS A 89 0.61 1.85 11.90
CA HIS A 89 -0.25 0.73 11.48
C HIS A 89 -0.12 -0.46 12.44
N SER A 90 -1.26 -1.02 12.82
CA SER A 90 -1.38 -2.31 13.53
C SER A 90 -1.55 -3.49 12.57
N LEU A 91 -1.90 -3.20 11.32
CA LEU A 91 -2.12 -4.15 10.23
C LEU A 91 -1.16 -3.87 9.08
N VAL A 92 -0.79 -4.93 8.37
CA VAL A 92 0.11 -4.90 7.21
C VAL A 92 -0.34 -5.92 6.18
N VAL A 93 0.03 -5.71 4.92
CA VAL A 93 -0.10 -6.74 3.89
C VAL A 93 0.96 -7.83 4.13
N ASP A 94 0.53 -9.08 4.18
CA ASP A 94 1.42 -10.22 4.35
C ASP A 94 2.17 -10.54 3.05
N ALA A 95 3.48 -10.37 3.06
CA ALA A 95 4.36 -10.65 1.92
C ALA A 95 4.24 -12.09 1.42
N ALA A 96 4.04 -13.07 2.31
CA ALA A 96 3.96 -14.48 1.94
C ALA A 96 2.66 -14.84 1.21
N SER A 97 1.62 -14.01 1.38
CA SER A 97 0.32 -14.18 0.73
C SER A 97 0.20 -13.48 -0.62
N LEU A 98 1.19 -12.68 -1.01
CA LEU A 98 1.09 -11.84 -2.21
C LEU A 98 1.07 -12.70 -3.47
N PRO A 99 0.06 -12.53 -4.33
CA PRO A 99 0.00 -13.22 -5.61
C PRO A 99 0.95 -12.55 -6.62
N PRO A 100 1.32 -13.24 -7.71
CA PRO A 100 2.34 -12.76 -8.63
C PRO A 100 1.96 -11.46 -9.34
N GLU A 101 0.67 -11.08 -9.42
CA GLU A 101 0.24 -9.81 -10.01
C GLU A 101 0.65 -8.59 -9.19
N LEU A 102 0.90 -8.75 -7.89
CA LEU A 102 1.37 -7.68 -7.01
C LEU A 102 2.88 -7.75 -6.82
N GLU A 103 3.55 -6.65 -7.10
CA GLU A 103 4.98 -6.47 -6.87
C GLU A 103 5.24 -5.62 -5.64
N VAL A 104 6.09 -6.11 -4.74
CA VAL A 104 6.63 -5.33 -3.63
C VAL A 104 7.68 -4.35 -4.15
N THR A 105 7.39 -3.06 -3.97
CA THR A 105 8.23 -1.95 -4.44
C THR A 105 9.01 -1.27 -3.32
N ALA A 106 8.57 -1.43 -2.07
CA ALA A 106 9.27 -0.95 -0.88
C ALA A 106 9.02 -1.84 0.34
N TRP A 107 9.99 -1.89 1.26
CA TRP A 107 9.95 -2.72 2.47
C TRP A 107 10.80 -2.14 3.62
N CYS A 108 10.57 -2.65 4.83
CA CYS A 108 11.44 -2.43 6.00
C CYS A 108 12.40 -3.61 6.20
N GLU A 109 13.46 -3.44 7.00
CA GLU A 109 14.40 -4.52 7.35
C GLU A 109 13.72 -5.73 8.02
N ASP A 110 12.61 -5.51 8.73
CA ASP A 110 11.80 -6.55 9.38
C ASP A 110 10.93 -7.35 8.38
N GLY A 111 11.04 -7.07 7.08
CA GLY A 111 10.26 -7.71 6.02
C GLY A 111 8.86 -7.11 5.82
N THR A 112 8.47 -6.08 6.57
CA THR A 112 7.17 -5.41 6.37
C THR A 112 7.09 -4.84 4.95
N VAL A 113 6.01 -5.16 4.23
CA VAL A 113 5.68 -4.55 2.93
C VAL A 113 5.33 -3.07 3.13
N MET A 114 6.06 -2.19 2.45
CA MET A 114 5.87 -0.73 2.54
C MET A 114 5.40 -0.10 1.22
N GLY A 115 5.48 -0.82 0.11
CA GLY A 115 5.04 -0.38 -1.20
C GLY A 115 4.58 -1.54 -2.07
N LEU A 116 3.50 -1.34 -2.81
CA LEU A 116 2.94 -2.29 -3.77
C LEU A 116 2.69 -1.61 -5.11
N LYS A 117 2.83 -2.38 -6.19
CA LYS A 117 2.44 -2.01 -7.55
C LYS A 117 1.84 -3.21 -8.26
N HIS A 118 0.72 -3.04 -8.96
CA HIS A 118 0.17 -4.10 -9.80
C HIS A 118 0.96 -4.20 -11.13
N ARG A 119 1.35 -5.41 -11.52
CA ARG A 119 2.19 -5.66 -12.71
C ARG A 119 1.48 -5.30 -14.01
N ALA A 120 0.25 -5.79 -14.18
CA ALA A 120 -0.53 -5.54 -15.40
C ALA A 120 -1.31 -4.22 -15.39
N LEU A 121 -1.38 -3.54 -14.24
CA LEU A 121 -2.16 -2.31 -14.04
C LEU A 121 -1.23 -1.28 -13.37
N PRO A 122 -0.25 -0.71 -14.09
CA PRO A 122 0.83 0.08 -13.49
C PRO A 122 0.34 1.36 -12.80
N GLY A 123 -0.89 1.81 -13.09
CA GLY A 123 -1.55 2.90 -12.39
C GLY A 123 -2.05 2.54 -10.98
N VAL A 124 -2.08 1.26 -10.60
CA VAL A 124 -2.50 0.80 -9.27
C VAL A 124 -1.26 0.60 -8.40
N GLN A 125 -1.07 1.51 -7.46
CA GLN A 125 0.08 1.52 -6.56
C GLN A 125 -0.35 1.95 -5.15
N GLY A 126 0.38 1.53 -4.13
CA GLY A 126 0.10 1.99 -2.78
C GLY A 126 1.28 1.93 -1.85
N VAL A 127 1.26 2.77 -0.82
CA VAL A 127 2.30 2.84 0.21
C VAL A 127 1.70 2.62 1.60
N GLN A 128 2.39 1.86 2.43
CA GLN A 128 1.93 1.56 3.78
C GLN A 128 2.15 2.75 4.72
N PHE A 129 3.23 3.50 4.55
CA PHE A 129 3.55 4.70 5.35
C PHE A 129 2.68 5.89 4.97
N HIS A 130 2.76 6.96 5.77
CA HIS A 130 2.06 8.23 5.57
C HIS A 130 3.00 9.24 4.89
N PRO A 131 2.96 9.41 3.55
CA PRO A 131 3.79 10.37 2.83
C PRO A 131 3.43 11.84 3.10
N GLU A 132 2.28 12.09 3.71
CA GLU A 132 1.79 13.42 4.08
C GLU A 132 2.38 13.96 5.39
N SER A 133 3.11 13.13 6.14
CA SER A 133 3.71 13.46 7.44
C SER A 133 5.11 14.08 7.34
#